data_AF-A0A9D0LC74-F1
#
_entry.id   AF-A0A9D0LC74-F1
#
_cell.length_a   1.000
_cell.length_b   1.000
_cell.length_c   1.000
_cell.angle_alpha   90.00
_cell.angle_beta   90.00
_cell.angle_gamma   90.00
#
_symmetry.space_group_name_H-M   'P 1'
#
loop_
_entity.id
_entity.type
_entity.pdbx_description
1 polymer ?
#
loop_
_entity_poly.entity_id
_entity_poly.type
_entity_poly.pdbx_seq_one_letter_code
_entity_poly.pdbx_strand_id
1 'polypeptide(L)' 'MELFGTDGVRGKAGVKVTATAAMKLAMATGIYFKPHSKTKKILVGKDTRRSGYMIENAIVSGLTAVGY' A
#
# COMPACT_ATOMS: atom_id res chain seq x y z
N MET A 1 4.86 -2.21 -18.63
CA MET A 1 5.57 -1.49 -17.56
C MET A 1 5.27 -2.22 -16.26
N GLU A 2 6.27 -2.87 -15.66
CA GLU A 2 6.05 -3.67 -14.45
C GLU A 2 5.93 -2.77 -13.22
N LEU A 3 4.85 -2.94 -12.46
CA LEU A 3 4.62 -2.23 -11.20
C LEU A 3 5.48 -2.82 -10.08
N PHE A 4 5.58 -4.14 -10.02
CA PHE A 4 6.36 -4.90 -9.04
C PHE A 4 7.69 -5.33 -9.65
N GLY A 5 8.80 -5.01 -8.96
CA GLY A 5 10.09 -5.69 -9.18
C GLY A 5 10.27 -6.81 -8.15
N THR A 6 11.50 -7.32 -8.04
CA THR A 6 11.86 -8.40 -7.10
C THR A 6 11.48 -8.09 -5.65
N ASP A 7 11.71 -6.85 -5.20
CA ASP A 7 11.47 -6.40 -3.82
C ASP A 7 10.23 -5.49 -3.71
N GLY A 8 9.24 -5.68 -4.58
CA GLY A 8 8.01 -4.89 -4.58
C GLY A 8 8.07 -3.62 -5.43
N VAL A 9 7.22 -2.65 -5.10
CA VAL A 9 7.09 -1.38 -5.86
C VAL A 9 8.10 -0.36 -5.37
N ARG A 10 9.09 -0.03 -6.19
CA ARG A 10 10.19 0.90 -5.85
C ARG A 10 10.27 2.11 -6.77
N GLY A 11 10.66 3.24 -6.19
CA GLY A 11 10.92 4.49 -6.89
C GLY A 11 10.94 5.71 -5.97
N LYS A 12 11.28 6.87 -6.53
CA LYS A 12 11.27 8.14 -5.79
C LYS A 12 9.84 8.48 -5.34
N ALA A 13 9.67 8.70 -4.04
CA ALA A 13 8.39 9.07 -3.45
C ALA A 13 7.89 10.41 -4.01
N GLY A 14 6.58 10.51 -4.27
CA GLY A 14 5.95 11.68 -4.88
C GLY A 14 6.15 11.79 -6.40
N VAL A 15 7.01 10.95 -7.00
CA VAL A 15 7.25 10.94 -8.45
C VAL A 15 6.79 9.62 -9.06
N LYS A 16 7.51 8.52 -8.77
CA LYS A 16 7.14 7.19 -9.25
C LYS A 16 6.26 6.46 -8.23
N VAL A 17 6.55 6.63 -6.93
CA VAL A 17 5.72 6.12 -5.84
C VAL A 17 4.87 7.27 -5.33
N THR A 18 3.74 7.50 -5.99
CA THR A 18 2.79 8.56 -5.63
C THR A 18 1.79 8.07 -4.58
N ALA A 19 1.16 8.98 -3.84
CA ALA A 19 0.10 8.65 -2.88
C ALA A 19 -1.05 7.88 -3.55
N THR A 20 -1.49 8.34 -4.72
CA THR A 20 -2.56 7.68 -5.48
C THR A 20 -2.17 6.27 -5.92
N ALA A 21 -0.93 6.05 -6.35
CA ALA A 21 -0.45 4.72 -6.71
C ALA A 21 -0.42 3.79 -5.49
N ALA A 22 0.10 4.28 -4.35
CA ALA A 22 0.13 3.53 -3.10
C ALA A 22 -1.28 3.17 -2.60
N MET A 23 -2.24 4.10 -2.68
CA MET A 23 -3.63 3.86 -2.28
C MET A 23 -4.30 2.81 -3.17
N LYS A 24 -4.14 2.91 -4.50
CA LYS A 24 -4.70 1.91 -5.43
C LYS A 24 -4.09 0.52 -5.20
N LEU A 25 -2.77 0.47 -4.95
CA LEU A 25 -2.09 -0.77 -4.63
C LEU A 25 -2.63 -1.38 -3.32
N ALA A 26 -2.87 -0.56 -2.31
CA ALA A 26 -3.43 -0.97 -1.04
C ALA A 26 -4.87 -1.51 -1.20
N MET A 27 -5.73 -0.83 -1.97
CA MET A 27 -7.07 -1.32 -2.31
C MET A 27 -7.02 -2.70 -2.99
N ALA A 28 -6.15 -2.85 -4.00
CA ALA A 28 -5.97 -4.11 -4.70
C ALA A 28 -5.47 -5.22 -3.76
N THR A 29 -4.50 -4.89 -2.90
CA THR A 29 -3.97 -5.79 -1.86
C THR A 29 -5.08 -6.25 -0.92
N GLY A 30 -5.88 -5.32 -0.40
CA GLY A 30 -7.03 -5.65 0.46
C GLY A 30 -8.00 -6.58 -0.27
N ILE A 31 -8.53 -6.19 -1.43
CA ILE A 31 -9.49 -7.01 -2.20
C ILE A 31 -8.95 -8.43 -2.42
N TYR A 32 -7.67 -8.56 -2.79
CA TYR A 32 -7.05 -9.84 -3.08
C TYR A 32 -6.85 -10.74 -1.84
N PHE A 33 -6.37 -10.18 -0.73
CA PHE A 33 -6.09 -10.97 0.47
C PHE A 33 -7.34 -11.23 1.34
N LYS A 34 -8.46 -10.49 1.13
CA LYS A 34 -9.68 -10.61 1.96
C LYS A 34 -10.22 -12.03 2.05
N PRO A 35 -10.39 -12.74 0.92
CA PRO A 35 -10.92 -14.10 0.93
C PRO A 35 -9.98 -15.11 1.59
N HIS A 36 -8.67 -14.79 1.66
CA HIS A 36 -7.61 -15.68 2.12
C HIS A 36 -7.19 -15.38 3.57
N SER A 37 -7.78 -14.39 4.22
CA SER A 37 -7.37 -13.93 5.54
C SER A 37 -7.97 -14.75 6.68
N LYS A 38 -7.14 -15.21 7.61
CA LYS A 38 -7.61 -15.87 8.84
C LYS A 38 -8.16 -14.89 9.88
N THR A 39 -7.54 -13.72 10.02
CA THR A 39 -7.85 -12.75 11.09
C THR A 39 -8.51 -11.47 10.60
N LYS A 40 -8.55 -11.24 9.27
CA LYS A 40 -9.01 -9.99 8.64
C LYS A 40 -8.29 -8.74 9.15
N LYS A 41 -7.02 -8.89 9.54
CA LYS A 41 -6.17 -7.78 10.00
C LYS A 41 -4.96 -7.62 9.08
N ILE A 42 -4.55 -6.38 8.86
CA ILE A 42 -3.31 -6.02 8.16
C ILE A 42 -2.47 -5.13 9.07
N LEU A 43 -1.17 -5.43 9.17
CA LEU A 43 -0.20 -4.58 9.84
C LEU A 43 0.53 -3.75 8.79
N VAL A 44 0.53 -2.43 8.95
CA VAL A 44 1.30 -1.51 8.10
C VAL A 44 2.51 -1.04 8.88
N GLY A 45 3.70 -1.35 8.37
CA GLY A 45 4.98 -0.88 8.92
C GLY A 45 5.68 0.08 7.96
N LYS A 46 6.47 1.00 8.50
CA LYS A 46 7.29 1.93 7.72
C LYS A 46 8.66 2.16 8.38
N ASP A 47 9.56 2.76 7.61
CA ASP A 47 10.83 3.27 8.10
C ASP A 47 10.71 4.73 8.61
N THR A 48 11.85 5.36 8.92
CA THR A 48 11.93 6.74 9.44
C THR A 48 11.88 7.83 8.37
N ARG A 49 11.70 7.51 7.08
CA ARG A 49 11.69 8.51 6.01
C ARG A 49 10.46 9.41 6.13
N ARG A 50 10.65 10.72 5.89
CA ARG A 50 9.56 11.71 5.87
C ARG A 50 8.45 11.37 4.86
N SER A 51 8.81 10.81 3.71
CA SER A 51 7.83 10.35 2.72
C SER A 51 6.96 9.19 3.21
N GLY A 52 7.39 8.50 4.27
CA GLY A 52 6.66 7.39 4.89
C GLY A 52 5.26 7.81 5.35
N TYR A 53 5.08 9.02 5.91
CA TYR A 53 3.77 9.50 6.35
C TYR A 53 2.75 9.58 5.20
N MET A 54 3.17 10.06 4.04
CA MET A 54 2.31 10.12 2.86
C MET A 54 1.90 8.73 2.38
N ILE A 55 2.86 7.80 2.32
CA ILE A 55 2.63 6.43 1.84
C ILE A 55 1.76 5.65 2.83
N GLU A 56 2.06 5.76 4.13
CA GLU A 56 1.29 5.15 5.22
C GLU A 56 -0.17 5.58 5.17
N ASN A 57 -0.44 6.90 5.14
CA ASN A 57 -1.81 7.41 5.09
C ASN A 57 -2.55 6.95 3.82
N ALA A 58 -1.86 6.91 2.67
CA ALA A 58 -2.45 6.41 1.43
C ALA A 58 -2.79 4.92 1.50
N ILE A 59 -1.90 4.11 2.08
CA ILE A 59 -2.13 2.67 2.25
C ILE A 59 -3.30 2.42 3.21
N VAL A 60 -3.29 3.07 4.38
CA VAL A 60 -4.37 2.95 5.37
C VAL A 60 -5.71 3.34 4.76
N SER A 61 -5.78 4.49 4.07
CA SER A 61 -7.00 4.94 3.40
C SER A 61 -7.50 3.94 2.35
N GLY A 62 -6.58 3.37 1.56
CA GLY A 62 -6.92 2.38 0.53
C GLY A 62 -7.44 1.07 1.10
N LEU A 63 -6.83 0.57 2.19
CA LEU A 63 -7.29 -0.63 2.88
C LEU A 63 -8.67 -0.41 3.52
N THR A 64 -8.85 0.70 4.26
CA THR A 64 -10.14 1.00 4.90
C THR A 64 -11.27 1.17 3.89
N ALA A 65 -11.00 1.76 2.72
CA ALA A 65 -12.00 1.92 1.66
C ALA A 65 -12.54 0.58 1.11
N VAL A 66 -11.77 -0.51 1.18
CA VAL A 66 -12.20 -1.85 0.74
C VAL A 66 -12.68 -2.73 1.91
N GLY A 67 -12.88 -2.12 3.07
CA GLY A 67 -13.39 -2.75 4.28
C GLY A 67 -12.39 -3.70 4.92
N TYR A 68 -11.13 -3.26 5.00
CA TYR A 68 -10.09 -3.81 5.88
C TYR A 68 -9.86 -2.94 7.11
#